data_AF-A0A4Y1QKZ1-F1
#
_entry.id   AF-A0A4Y1QKZ1-F1
#
_cell.length_a   1.000
_cell.length_b   1.000
_cell.length_c   1.000
_cell.angle_alpha   90.00
_cell.angle_beta   90.00
_cell.angle_gamma   90.00
#
_symmetry.space_group_name_H-M   'P 1'
#
loop_
_entity.id
_entity.type
_entity.pdbx_description
1 polymer ?
#
loop_
_entity_poly.entity_id
_entity_poly.type
_entity_poly.pdbx_seq_one_letter_code
_entity_poly.pdbx_strand_id
1 'polypeptide(L)'
;MEDAIGSTRTEMVLSNRWKVLNKKLAKWRNALAKAMDNHRSGENLSSEIMQAQMWFGATGQGKKSFNHTHCWELVKTCKRFQIIPTGPTVVLNETPLHETPALDSPMDSR
;
A
#
# COMPACT_ATOMS: atom_id res chain seq x y z
N MET A 1 12.78 -35.74 26.14
CA MET A 1 11.54 -35.82 25.32
C MET A 1 10.52 -34.78 25.79
N GLU A 2 10.96 -33.61 26.28
CA GLU A 2 10.07 -32.62 26.90
C GLU A 2 9.99 -31.31 26.07
N ASP A 3 10.99 -31.03 25.23
CA ASP A 3 11.03 -29.81 24.41
C ASP A 3 10.04 -29.81 23.24
N ALA A 4 9.67 -30.99 22.75
CA ALA A 4 8.78 -31.12 21.60
C ALA A 4 7.35 -30.65 21.90
N ILE A 5 6.82 -30.94 23.09
CA ILE A 5 5.44 -30.61 23.46
C ILE A 5 5.29 -29.10 23.72
N GLY A 6 6.31 -28.47 24.31
CA GLY A 6 6.38 -27.01 24.49
C GLY A 6 6.45 -26.24 23.17
N SER A 7 7.22 -26.76 22.20
CA SER A 7 7.33 -26.16 20.84
C SER A 7 5.99 -26.21 20.10
N THR A 8 5.34 -27.37 20.04
CA THR A 8 4.07 -27.53 19.32
C THR A 8 2.95 -26.66 19.90
N ARG A 9 2.88 -26.50 21.23
CA ARG A 9 1.88 -25.63 21.86
C ARG A 9 2.10 -24.16 21.50
N THR A 10 3.36 -23.71 21.45
CA THR A 10 3.72 -22.34 21.12
C THR A 10 3.48 -22.03 19.64
N GLU A 11 3.83 -22.95 18.75
CA GLU A 11 3.55 -22.87 17.31
C GLU A 11 2.03 -22.77 17.03
N MET A 12 1.22 -23.56 17.73
CA MET A 12 -0.23 -23.51 17.57
C MET A 12 -0.81 -22.16 18.01
N VAL A 13 -0.29 -21.56 19.09
CA VAL A 13 -0.71 -20.22 19.52
C VAL A 13 -0.30 -19.16 18.50
N LEU A 14 0.93 -19.22 17.98
CA LEU A 14 1.41 -18.29 16.94
C LEU A 14 0.60 -18.43 15.65
N SER A 15 0.31 -19.65 15.22
CA SER A 15 -0.52 -19.93 14.05
C SER A 15 -1.93 -19.35 14.19
N ASN A 16 -2.56 -19.53 15.36
CA ASN A 16 -3.87 -18.95 15.64
C ASN A 16 -3.84 -17.42 15.65
N ARG A 17 -2.82 -16.80 16.27
CA ARG A 17 -2.64 -15.33 16.26
C ARG A 17 -2.45 -14.80 14.84
N TRP A 18 -1.62 -15.47 14.04
CA TRP A 18 -1.41 -15.14 12.64
C TRP A 18 -2.69 -15.24 11.82
N LYS A 19 -3.49 -16.29 12.02
CA LYS A 19 -4.78 -16.47 11.32
C LYS A 19 -5.73 -15.30 11.56
N VAL A 20 -5.84 -14.83 12.81
CA VAL A 20 -6.67 -13.68 13.16
C VAL A 20 -6.13 -12.39 12.54
N LEU A 21 -4.82 -12.14 12.64
CA LEU A 21 -4.18 -10.96 12.06
C LEU A 21 -4.31 -10.93 10.53
N ASN A 22 -4.05 -12.05 9.87
CA ASN A 22 -4.16 -12.20 8.42
C ASN A 22 -5.57 -11.85 7.93
N LYS A 23 -6.62 -12.30 8.64
CA LYS A 23 -8.00 -11.91 8.33
C LYS A 23 -8.23 -10.39 8.41
N LYS A 24 -7.63 -9.72 9.40
CA LYS A 24 -7.70 -8.24 9.51
C LYS A 24 -6.92 -7.56 8.38
N LEU A 25 -5.74 -8.06 8.05
CA LEU A 25 -4.90 -7.54 6.96
C LEU A 25 -5.58 -7.68 5.60
N ALA A 26 -6.24 -8.81 5.33
CA ALA A 26 -6.98 -9.02 4.09
C ALA A 26 -8.17 -8.05 3.95
N LYS A 27 -8.89 -7.78 5.05
CA LYS A 27 -9.96 -6.77 5.07
C LYS A 27 -9.41 -5.36 4.85
N TRP A 28 -8.29 -5.04 5.49
CA TRP A 28 -7.62 -3.75 5.33
C TRP A 28 -7.17 -3.53 3.88
N ARG A 29 -6.57 -4.54 3.25
CA ARG A 29 -6.23 -4.53 1.82
C ARG A 29 -7.44 -4.20 0.93
N ASN A 30 -8.58 -4.86 1.19
CA ASN A 30 -9.80 -4.60 0.41
C ASN A 30 -10.35 -3.18 0.64
N ALA A 31 -10.21 -2.64 1.85
CA ALA A 31 -10.61 -1.27 2.16
C ALA A 31 -9.72 -0.24 1.48
N LEU A 32 -8.40 -0.49 1.42
CA LEU A 32 -7.46 0.34 0.66
C LEU A 32 -7.74 0.30 -0.84
N ALA A 33 -8.00 -0.88 -1.40
CA ALA A 33 -8.37 -0.99 -2.81
C ALA A 33 -9.61 -0.13 -3.13
N LYS A 34 -10.64 -0.19 -2.28
CA LYS A 34 -11.82 0.69 -2.43
C LYS A 34 -11.51 2.17 -2.27
N ALA A 35 -10.58 2.55 -1.39
CA ALA A 35 -10.17 3.95 -1.25
C ALA A 35 -9.48 4.43 -2.53
N MET A 36 -8.57 3.62 -3.08
CA MET A 36 -7.86 3.91 -4.33
C MET A 36 -8.80 3.98 -5.53
N ASP A 37 -9.80 3.10 -5.62
CA ASP A 37 -10.80 3.15 -6.70
C ASP A 37 -11.66 4.45 -6.65
N ASN A 38 -11.77 5.09 -5.48
CA ASN A 38 -12.49 6.36 -5.29
C ASN A 38 -11.58 7.59 -5.35
N HIS A 39 -10.28 7.41 -5.62
CA HIS A 39 -9.27 8.46 -5.58
C HIS A 39 -9.58 9.58 -6.60
N ARG A 40 -9.65 10.81 -6.11
CA ARG A 40 -9.78 12.01 -6.95
C ARG A 40 -8.42 12.65 -7.19
N SER A 41 -8.23 13.23 -8.38
CA SER A 41 -6.98 13.93 -8.71
C SER A 41 -6.66 15.03 -7.68
N GLY A 42 -5.49 14.92 -7.04
CA GLY A 42 -5.02 15.86 -6.01
C GLY A 42 -5.16 15.39 -4.56
N GLU A 43 -5.79 14.25 -4.30
CA GLU A 43 -5.83 13.63 -2.96
C GLU A 43 -4.47 13.00 -2.60
N ASN A 44 -4.08 13.12 -1.33
CA ASN A 44 -2.79 12.64 -0.81
C ASN A 44 -2.93 11.33 -0.02
N LEU A 45 -1.80 10.71 0.32
CA LEU A 45 -1.77 9.45 1.09
C LEU A 45 -2.57 9.52 2.39
N SER A 46 -2.60 10.66 3.08
CA SER A 46 -3.37 10.83 4.32
C SER A 46 -4.88 10.68 4.05
N SER A 47 -5.37 11.28 2.97
CA SER A 47 -6.77 11.15 2.56
C SER A 47 -7.14 9.70 2.17
N GLU A 48 -6.25 8.99 1.47
CA GLU A 48 -6.46 7.57 1.13
C GLU A 48 -6.55 6.70 2.39
N ILE A 49 -5.65 6.92 3.37
CA ILE A 49 -5.66 6.18 4.65
C ILE A 49 -6.95 6.47 5.43
N MET A 50 -7.43 7.71 5.46
CA MET A 50 -8.70 8.05 6.10
C MET A 50 -9.88 7.34 5.42
N GLN A 51 -9.92 7.35 4.09
CA GLN A 51 -10.96 6.63 3.33
C GLN A 51 -10.90 5.12 3.59
N ALA A 52 -9.71 4.53 3.63
CA ALA A 52 -9.55 3.11 3.94
C ALA A 52 -10.02 2.77 5.37
N GLN A 53 -9.79 3.64 6.35
CA GLN A 53 -10.34 3.48 7.70
C GLN A 53 -11.88 3.47 7.72
N MET A 54 -12.50 4.37 6.96
CA MET A 54 -13.96 4.40 6.81
C MET A 54 -14.48 3.10 6.18
N TRP A 55 -13.89 2.68 5.05
CA TRP A 55 -14.27 1.44 4.37
C TRP A 55 -14.06 0.20 5.26
N PHE A 56 -12.98 0.17 6.03
CA PHE A 56 -12.70 -0.91 6.97
C PHE A 56 -13.77 -0.99 8.06
N GLY A 57 -14.08 0.14 8.70
CA GLY A 57 -15.08 0.23 9.78
C GLY A 57 -16.51 -0.07 9.32
N ALA A 58 -16.86 0.26 8.08
CA ALA A 58 -18.19 -0.01 7.51
C ALA A 58 -18.48 -1.52 7.32
N THR A 59 -17.43 -2.36 7.24
CA THR A 59 -17.57 -3.82 7.03
C THR A 59 -17.62 -4.65 8.33
N GLY A 60 -17.65 -4.00 9.51
CA GLY A 60 -17.56 -4.66 10.81
C GLY A 60 -18.78 -4.49 11.71
N GLN A 61 -19.10 -5.52 12.50
CA GLN A 61 -19.92 -5.39 13.71
C GLN A 61 -19.12 -4.61 14.77
N GLY A 62 -19.26 -3.29 14.73
CA GLY A 62 -18.55 -2.34 15.60
C GLY A 62 -17.60 -1.46 14.81
N LYS A 63 -17.79 -0.14 14.94
CA LYS A 63 -16.93 0.92 14.35
C LYS A 63 -15.51 0.86 14.96
N LYS A 64 -14.71 -0.12 14.55
CA LYS A 64 -13.31 -0.25 14.98
C LYS A 64 -12.40 0.18 13.83
N SER A 65 -11.50 1.12 14.13
CA SER A 65 -10.41 1.48 13.22
C SER A 65 -9.43 0.32 13.10
N PHE A 66 -8.76 0.26 11.96
CA PHE A 66 -7.60 -0.59 11.77
C PHE A 66 -6.43 -0.02 12.57
N ASN A 67 -5.84 -0.82 13.45
CA ASN A 67 -4.79 -0.41 14.38
C ASN A 67 -3.50 -1.25 14.24
N HIS A 68 -3.38 -2.05 13.17
CA HIS A 68 -2.20 -2.90 12.91
C HIS A 68 -1.34 -2.33 11.77
N THR A 69 -1.14 -1.01 11.74
CA THR A 69 -0.41 -0.30 10.66
C THR A 69 1.01 -0.83 10.49
N HIS A 70 1.74 -1.07 11.58
CA HIS A 70 3.09 -1.62 11.47
C HIS A 70 3.12 -3.02 10.84
N CYS A 71 2.16 -3.88 11.19
CA CYS A 71 2.03 -5.20 10.55
C CYS A 71 1.69 -5.07 9.06
N TRP A 72 0.88 -4.08 8.69
CA TRP A 72 0.54 -3.81 7.29
C TRP A 72 1.77 -3.42 6.48
N GLU A 73 2.61 -2.52 6.99
CA GLU A 73 3.83 -2.08 6.32
C GLU A 73 4.79 -3.24 5.99
N LEU A 74 4.86 -4.24 6.87
CA LEU A 74 5.69 -5.43 6.65
C LEU A 74 5.15 -6.38 5.58
N VAL A 75 3.83 -6.44 5.39
CA VAL A 75 3.21 -7.45 4.50
C VAL A 75 2.72 -6.87 3.17
N LYS A 76 2.56 -5.55 3.04
CA LYS A 76 1.93 -4.93 1.87
C LYS A 76 2.66 -5.20 0.55
N THR A 77 3.95 -5.49 0.61
CA THR A 77 4.80 -5.84 -0.54
C THR A 77 4.73 -7.33 -0.90
N CYS A 78 4.17 -8.18 -0.05
CA CYS A 78 3.99 -9.60 -0.34
C CYS A 78 2.91 -9.78 -1.42
N LYS A 79 3.15 -10.66 -2.40
CA LYS A 79 2.20 -10.95 -3.50
C LYS A 79 0.76 -11.23 -3.03
N ARG A 80 0.60 -11.85 -1.86
CA ARG A 80 -0.72 -12.15 -1.27
C ARG A 80 -1.49 -10.90 -0.83
N PHE A 81 -0.80 -9.85 -0.42
CA PHE A 81 -1.38 -8.63 0.13
C PHE A 81 -1.20 -7.41 -0.78
N GLN A 82 -0.45 -7.55 -1.86
CA GLN A 82 -0.30 -6.52 -2.86
C GLN A 82 -1.67 -6.11 -3.42
N ILE A 83 -1.86 -4.79 -3.52
CA ILE A 83 -3.01 -4.20 -4.19
C ILE A 83 -2.53 -3.91 -5.60
N ILE A 84 -3.17 -4.54 -6.59
CA ILE A 84 -2.90 -4.26 -7.99
C ILE A 84 -3.86 -3.13 -8.37
N PRO A 85 -3.36 -1.93 -8.69
CA PRO A 85 -4.22 -0.86 -9.20
C PRO A 85 -4.89 -1.34 -10.48
N THR A 86 -6.21 -1.27 -10.55
CA THR A 86 -6.96 -1.66 -11.74
C THR A 86 -6.98 -0.54 -12.79
N GLY A 87 -6.49 0.65 -12.45
CA GLY A 87 -6.38 1.80 -13.35
C GLY A 87 -5.04 1.85 -14.10
N PRO A 88 -4.97 2.51 -15.27
CA PRO A 88 -3.72 2.70 -15.98
C PRO A 88 -2.71 3.40 -15.06
N THR A 89 -1.51 2.84 -14.92
CA THR A 89 -0.37 3.55 -14.32
C THR A 89 -0.03 4.70 -15.25
N VAL A 90 -0.54 5.90 -14.96
CA VAL A 90 -0.07 7.12 -15.62
C VAL A 90 1.35 7.36 -15.13
N VAL A 91 2.32 6.82 -15.88
CA VAL A 91 3.70 7.24 -15.75
C VAL A 91 3.71 8.70 -16.20
N LEU A 92 3.77 9.62 -15.24
CA LEU A 92 4.20 10.99 -15.52
C LEU A 92 5.63 10.88 -16.04
N ASN A 93 5.73 10.81 -17.37
CA ASN A 93 6.95 11.05 -18.09
C ASN A 93 7.32 12.51 -17.86
N GLU A 94 8.18 12.75 -16.88
CA GLU A 94 8.91 14.01 -16.74
C GLU A 94 9.70 14.19 -18.02
N THR A 95 9.14 14.95 -18.96
CA THR A 95 9.84 15.33 -20.18
C THR A 95 10.94 16.28 -19.73
N PRO A 96 12.24 15.95 -19.86
CA PRO A 96 13.28 16.93 -19.60
C PRO A 96 13.09 18.02 -20.64
N LEU A 97 12.73 19.22 -20.20
CA LEU A 97 12.80 20.42 -21.02
C LEU A 97 14.28 20.64 -21.33
N HIS A 98 14.78 19.98 -22.36
CA HIS A 98 16.09 20.27 -22.92
C HIS A 98 15.96 21.61 -23.63
N GLU A 99 16.21 22.69 -22.90
CA GLU A 99 16.44 24.00 -23.49
C GLU A 99 17.50 23.85 -24.59
N THR A 100 17.12 24.24 -25.79
CA THR A 100 18.00 24.25 -26.96
C THR A 100 19.17 25.20 -26.68
N PRO A 101 20.44 24.79 -26.81
CA PRO A 101 21.54 25.74 -26.78
C PRO A 101 21.45 26.58 -28.05
N ALA A 102 21.36 27.91 -27.89
CA ALA A 102 21.48 28.84 -29.00
C ALA A 102 22.81 28.57 -29.72
N LEU A 103 22.72 28.20 -30.99
CA LEU A 103 23.83 28.06 -31.91
C LEU A 103 24.38 29.46 -32.21
N ASP A 104 25.23 30.00 -31.34
CA ASP A 104 26.06 31.14 -31.72
C ASP A 104 27.17 30.64 -32.65
N SER A 105 26.90 30.78 -33.95
CA SER A 105 27.89 30.54 -34.99
C SER A 105 29.02 31.56 -34.86
N PRO A 106 30.29 31.18 -35.02
CA PRO A 106 31.36 32.15 -35.07
C PRO A 106 31.26 32.92 -36.39
N MET A 107 31.07 34.23 -36.30
CA MET A 107 31.27 35.14 -37.43
C MET A 107 32.76 35.13 -37.80
N ASP A 108 33.12 34.26 -38.73
CA ASP A 108 34.33 34.40 -39.54
C ASP A 108 33.94 35.11 -40.83
N SER A 109 34.40 36.36 -41.01
CA SER A 109 34.68 36.93 -42.34
C SER A 109 35.37 38.30 -42.23
N ARG A 110 36.68 38.23 -42.52
CA ARG A 110 37.54 39.17 -43.27
C ARG A 110 38.01 40.48 -42.65
#